data_AF-I0YXT6-F1
#
_entry.id   AF-I0YXT6-F1
#
_cell.length_a   1.000
_cell.length_b   1.000
_cell.length_c   1.000
_cell.angle_alpha   90.00
_cell.angle_beta   90.00
_cell.angle_gamma   90.00
#
_symmetry.space_group_name_H-M   'P 1'
#
loop_
_entity.id
_entity.type
_entity.pdbx_description
1 polymer ?
#
loop_
_entity_poly.entity_id
_entity_poly.type
_entity_poly.pdbx_seq_one_letter_code
_entity_poly.pdbx_strand_id
1 'polypeptide(L)'
;MFYGASVWDPWLIIAQIVTVQCLYYLSFGLLLYLLLGPYVTHLSFQHVFDDASMELHSFTGWMVILTNVINSLAAALSLMFVVERAKKCLDFAATCYLLHLAFVSIVGGFPTTVTWWAVNILSMTIAALLGEWLCVRRELQDIPIGAPSLLLSHDHVHLLNIRRRTQAGAHLTRLVELARQRVLIQTKEILDARSIFQDINEII
;
A
#
# COMPACT_ATOMS: atom_id res chain seq x y z
N MET A 1 18.17 27.06 -6.00
CA MET A 1 18.56 25.85 -6.76
C MET A 1 17.39 24.89 -6.73
N PHE A 2 16.61 24.90 -7.82
CA PHE A 2 15.40 24.10 -8.00
C PHE A 2 15.80 22.66 -8.34
N TYR A 3 15.28 21.68 -7.59
CA TYR A 3 15.70 20.27 -7.56
C TYR A 3 17.19 20.09 -7.24
N GLY A 4 17.55 20.32 -5.97
CA GLY A 4 18.70 19.61 -5.41
C GLY A 4 18.50 18.12 -5.67
N ALA A 5 19.54 17.45 -6.17
CA ALA A 5 19.61 15.99 -6.16
C ALA A 5 18.99 15.49 -4.84
N SER A 6 18.10 14.50 -4.88
CA SER A 6 17.66 13.88 -3.63
C SER A 6 18.93 13.40 -2.94
N VAL A 7 19.41 14.16 -1.97
CA VAL A 7 20.55 13.77 -1.16
C VAL A 7 20.11 12.46 -0.54
N TRP A 8 20.82 11.40 -0.89
CA TRP A 8 20.46 10.07 -0.44
C TRP A 8 20.71 10.05 1.06
N ASP A 9 19.64 10.22 1.82
CA ASP A 9 19.64 10.16 3.28
C ASP A 9 19.07 8.81 3.70
N PRO A 10 19.92 7.77 3.89
CA PRO A 10 19.48 6.41 4.19
C PRO A 10 18.69 6.35 5.50
N TRP A 11 19.06 7.21 6.47
CA TRP A 11 18.38 7.31 7.74
C TRP A 11 16.91 7.71 7.59
N LEU A 12 16.62 8.63 6.66
CA LEU A 12 15.26 9.06 6.39
C LEU A 12 14.43 7.92 5.79
N ILE A 13 14.99 7.15 4.86
CA ILE A 13 14.30 6.02 4.24
C ILE A 13 13.99 4.95 5.28
N ILE A 14 14.95 4.61 6.15
CA ILE A 14 14.74 3.65 7.23
C ILE A 14 13.67 4.15 8.19
N ALA A 15 13.73 5.42 8.60
CA ALA A 15 12.72 6.02 9.47
C ALA A 15 11.32 5.99 8.83
N GLN A 16 11.21 6.26 7.53
CA GLN A 16 9.94 6.15 6.79
C GLN A 16 9.43 4.70 6.77
N ILE A 17 10.28 3.71 6.49
CA ILE A 17 9.89 2.29 6.50
C ILE A 17 9.38 1.90 7.89
N VAL A 18 10.15 2.21 8.94
CA VAL A 18 9.76 1.91 10.33
C VAL A 18 8.44 2.60 10.69
N THR A 19 8.26 3.85 10.30
CA THR A 19 7.02 4.60 10.58
C THR A 19 5.82 3.97 9.88
N VAL A 20 5.95 3.63 8.59
CA VAL A 20 4.88 2.94 7.84
C VAL A 20 4.55 1.60 8.48
N GLN A 21 5.54 0.85 8.94
CA GLN A 21 5.32 -0.42 9.63
C GLN A 21 4.58 -0.26 10.95
N CYS A 22 5.01 0.68 11.79
CA CYS A 22 4.33 0.97 13.05
C CYS A 22 2.87 1.39 12.79
N LEU A 23 2.63 2.27 11.82
CA LEU A 23 1.28 2.70 11.47
C LEU A 23 0.43 1.53 10.95
N TYR A 24 0.99 0.66 10.11
CA TYR A 24 0.29 -0.51 9.57
C TYR A 24 -0.17 -1.48 10.67
N TYR A 25 0.71 -1.82 11.62
CA TYR A 25 0.36 -2.75 12.70
C TYR A 25 -0.56 -2.10 13.74
N LEU A 26 -0.39 -0.79 14.02
CA LEU A 26 -1.30 -0.06 14.90
C LEU A 26 -2.71 0.01 14.31
N SER A 27 -2.85 0.35 13.03
CA SER A 27 -4.15 0.38 12.37
C SER A 27 -4.75 -1.02 12.27
N PHE A 28 -3.94 -2.05 11.99
CA PHE A 28 -4.45 -3.41 11.89
C PHE A 28 -4.96 -3.93 13.23
N GLY A 29 -4.18 -3.75 14.30
CA GLY A 29 -4.57 -4.13 15.66
C GLY A 29 -5.80 -3.37 16.15
N LEU A 30 -5.89 -2.07 15.87
CA LEU A 30 -7.07 -1.27 16.20
C LEU A 30 -8.31 -1.76 15.45
N LEU A 31 -8.18 -2.03 14.14
CA LEU A 31 -9.30 -2.53 13.35
C LEU A 31 -9.73 -3.93 13.80
N LEU A 32 -8.79 -4.82 14.14
CA LEU A 32 -9.13 -6.13 14.72
C LEU A 32 -9.86 -5.96 16.05
N TYR A 33 -9.40 -5.06 16.91
CA TYR A 33 -10.08 -4.77 18.17
C TYR A 33 -11.53 -4.28 17.95
N LEU A 34 -11.75 -3.37 16.99
CA LEU A 34 -13.06 -2.80 16.72
C LEU A 34 -14.01 -3.76 15.99
N LEU A 35 -13.50 -4.49 14.99
CA LEU A 35 -14.31 -5.33 14.11
C LEU A 35 -14.47 -6.75 14.64
N LEU A 36 -13.44 -7.32 15.23
CA LEU A 36 -13.44 -8.71 15.71
C LEU A 36 -13.64 -8.83 17.22
N GLY A 37 -13.15 -7.86 18.01
CA GLY A 37 -13.25 -7.86 19.47
C GLY A 37 -14.66 -8.06 20.04
N PRO A 38 -15.73 -7.50 19.44
CA PRO A 38 -17.10 -7.75 19.92
C PRO A 38 -17.58 -9.21 19.75
N TYR A 39 -16.95 -9.99 18.88
CA TYR A 39 -17.41 -11.32 18.48
C TYR A 39 -16.54 -12.46 19.03
N VAL A 40 -15.35 -12.18 19.54
CA VAL A 40 -14.38 -13.18 20.03
C VAL A 40 -14.02 -12.89 21.49
N THR A 41 -13.92 -13.94 22.30
CA THR A 41 -13.64 -13.84 23.74
C THR A 41 -12.23 -13.35 24.04
N HIS A 42 -11.24 -13.70 23.20
CA HIS A 42 -9.85 -13.31 23.34
C HIS A 42 -9.23 -12.94 21.99
N LEU A 43 -8.82 -11.69 21.85
CA LEU A 43 -7.97 -11.27 20.73
C LEU A 43 -6.54 -11.68 21.00
N SER A 44 -6.09 -12.71 20.29
CA SER A 44 -4.71 -13.20 20.29
C SER A 44 -3.93 -12.63 19.11
N PHE A 45 -2.61 -12.47 19.28
CA PHE A 45 -1.66 -12.13 18.21
C PHE A 45 -1.69 -13.12 17.03
N GLN A 46 -2.20 -14.33 17.26
CA GLN A 46 -2.42 -15.33 16.21
C GLN A 46 -3.31 -14.80 15.07
N HIS A 47 -4.32 -13.96 15.35
CA HIS A 47 -5.15 -13.37 14.29
C HIS A 47 -4.39 -12.42 13.35
N VAL A 48 -3.18 -12.01 13.73
CA VAL A 48 -2.30 -11.13 12.93
C VAL A 48 -1.20 -11.94 12.24
N PHE A 49 -0.62 -12.92 12.94
CA PHE A 49 0.62 -13.58 12.52
C PHE A 49 0.46 -15.04 12.08
N ASP A 50 -0.75 -15.58 12.09
CA ASP A 50 -1.05 -16.95 11.66
C ASP A 50 -1.79 -16.95 10.32
N ASP A 51 -1.34 -17.75 9.34
CA ASP A 51 -1.99 -17.84 8.04
C ASP A 51 -3.31 -18.60 8.10
N ALA A 52 -3.45 -19.53 9.05
CA ALA A 52 -4.69 -20.26 9.31
C ALA A 52 -5.82 -19.36 9.83
N SER A 53 -5.52 -18.15 10.31
CA SER A 53 -6.55 -17.21 10.76
C SER A 53 -7.47 -16.72 9.62
N MET A 54 -7.06 -16.86 8.35
CA MET A 54 -7.80 -16.43 7.15
C MET A 54 -8.58 -17.57 6.48
N GLU A 55 -9.37 -18.29 7.28
CA GLU A 55 -10.27 -19.35 6.81
C GLU A 55 -11.57 -18.82 6.19
N LEU A 56 -11.96 -19.33 5.02
CA LEU A 56 -13.21 -18.94 4.34
C LEU A 56 -14.47 -19.62 4.91
N HIS A 57 -14.30 -20.66 5.71
CA HIS A 57 -15.44 -21.42 6.26
C HIS A 57 -15.92 -20.87 7.61
N SER A 58 -15.09 -20.06 8.27
CA SER A 58 -15.37 -19.51 9.59
C SER A 58 -15.77 -18.05 9.51
N PHE A 59 -16.76 -17.64 10.31
CA PHE A 59 -17.15 -16.24 10.43
C PHE A 59 -15.99 -15.37 10.91
N THR A 60 -15.20 -15.86 11.86
CA THR A 60 -14.00 -15.17 12.37
C THR A 60 -12.98 -14.93 11.26
N GLY A 61 -12.75 -15.91 10.37
CA GLY A 61 -11.82 -15.75 9.26
C GLY A 61 -12.27 -14.68 8.26
N TRP A 62 -13.57 -14.61 7.95
CA TRP A 62 -14.12 -13.51 7.14
C TRP A 62 -13.92 -12.13 7.77
N MET A 63 -14.06 -12.01 9.09
CA MET A 63 -13.82 -10.75 9.80
C MET A 63 -12.34 -10.35 9.74
N VAL A 64 -11.41 -11.30 9.87
CA VAL A 64 -9.97 -11.04 9.70
C VAL A 64 -9.65 -10.59 8.27
N ILE A 65 -10.21 -11.27 7.26
CA ILE A 65 -10.05 -10.90 5.85
C ILE A 65 -10.58 -9.48 5.60
N LEU A 66 -11.79 -9.18 6.05
CA LEU A 66 -12.40 -7.86 5.88
C LEU A 66 -11.56 -6.77 6.58
N THR A 67 -11.08 -7.07 7.78
CA THR A 67 -10.20 -6.19 8.53
C THR A 67 -8.90 -5.92 7.77
N ASN A 68 -8.28 -6.93 7.18
CA ASN A 68 -7.07 -6.76 6.37
C ASN A 68 -7.31 -5.89 5.13
N VAL A 69 -8.43 -6.10 4.44
CA VAL A 69 -8.82 -5.27 3.29
C VAL A 69 -9.08 -3.82 3.69
N ILE A 70 -9.77 -3.57 4.80
CA ILE A 70 -9.98 -2.20 5.32
C ILE A 70 -8.64 -1.58 5.75
N ASN A 71 -7.76 -2.38 6.37
CA ASN A 71 -6.44 -1.94 6.78
C ASN A 71 -5.57 -1.52 5.58
N SER A 72 -5.79 -2.09 4.40
CA SER A 72 -5.12 -1.64 3.16
C SER A 72 -5.43 -0.19 2.80
N LEU A 73 -6.62 0.32 3.14
CA LEU A 73 -6.99 1.72 2.95
C LEU A 73 -6.27 2.62 3.96
N ALA A 74 -6.17 2.18 5.21
CA ALA A 74 -5.36 2.87 6.22
C ALA A 74 -3.87 2.91 5.84
N ALA A 75 -3.36 1.81 5.27
CA ALA A 75 -2.01 1.75 4.73
C ALA A 75 -1.81 2.70 3.53
N ALA A 76 -2.79 2.85 2.64
CA ALA A 76 -2.72 3.85 1.57
C ALA A 76 -2.61 5.27 2.11
N LEU A 77 -3.36 5.59 3.17
CA LEU A 77 -3.30 6.89 3.85
C LEU A 77 -1.95 7.10 4.54
N SER A 78 -1.41 6.10 5.23
CA SER A 78 -0.09 6.21 5.86
C SER A 78 1.01 6.46 4.83
N LEU A 79 0.95 5.78 3.68
CA LEU A 79 1.86 6.02 2.56
C LEU A 79 1.75 7.46 2.04
N MET A 80 0.54 8.01 1.90
CA MET A 80 0.34 9.40 1.50
C MET A 80 1.00 10.40 2.46
N PHE A 81 0.87 10.19 3.78
CA PHE A 81 1.43 11.11 4.77
C PHE A 81 2.94 10.97 4.97
N VAL A 82 3.51 9.77 4.80
CA VAL A 82 4.93 9.50 5.09
C VAL A 82 5.82 9.65 3.85
N VAL A 83 5.38 9.12 2.71
CA VAL A 83 6.23 9.03 1.50
C VAL A 83 6.13 10.31 0.66
N GLU A 84 4.96 10.96 0.65
CA GLU A 84 4.58 12.19 -0.08
C GLU A 84 4.77 12.17 -1.61
N ARG A 85 5.62 11.29 -2.14
CA ARG A 85 5.98 11.16 -3.55
C ARG A 85 5.41 9.89 -4.16
N ALA A 86 4.54 10.07 -5.14
CA ALA A 86 3.80 9.00 -5.83
C ALA A 86 4.69 7.85 -6.35
N LYS A 87 5.81 8.19 -7.00
CA LYS A 87 6.71 7.21 -7.64
C LYS A 87 7.33 6.18 -6.69
N LYS A 88 7.38 6.46 -5.38
CA LYS A 88 7.95 5.57 -4.35
C LYS A 88 6.89 4.73 -3.62
N CYS A 89 5.60 5.03 -3.84
CA CYS A 89 4.51 4.45 -3.05
C CYS A 89 4.44 2.91 -3.22
N LEU A 90 4.65 2.41 -4.44
CA LEU A 90 4.68 0.98 -4.73
C LEU A 90 5.80 0.26 -3.98
N ASP A 91 7.01 0.82 -3.97
CA ASP A 91 8.17 0.20 -3.32
C ASP A 91 7.96 0.12 -1.79
N PHE A 92 7.40 1.17 -1.18
CA PHE A 92 7.08 1.19 0.25
C PHE A 92 5.92 0.24 0.59
N ALA A 93 4.88 0.17 -0.25
CA ALA A 93 3.80 -0.78 -0.07
C ALA A 93 4.32 -2.22 -0.15
N ALA A 94 5.10 -2.55 -1.18
CA ALA A 94 5.70 -3.87 -1.33
C ALA A 94 6.61 -4.22 -0.13
N THR A 95 7.48 -3.29 0.29
CA THR A 95 8.31 -3.46 1.49
C THR A 95 7.45 -3.71 2.74
N CYS A 96 6.30 -3.04 2.84
CA CYS A 96 5.38 -3.21 3.96
C CYS A 96 4.88 -4.67 4.07
N TYR A 97 4.35 -5.20 2.97
CA TYR A 97 3.78 -6.55 2.93
C TYR A 97 4.84 -7.66 2.90
N LEU A 98 6.03 -7.41 2.35
CA LEU A 98 7.15 -8.35 2.43
C LEU A 98 7.66 -8.51 3.86
N LEU A 99 7.74 -7.42 4.62
CA LEU A 99 8.07 -7.50 6.04
C LEU A 99 6.94 -8.17 6.84
N HIS A 100 5.66 -7.93 6.50
CA HIS A 100 4.55 -8.68 7.10
C HIS A 100 4.68 -10.18 6.85
N LEU A 101 4.97 -10.59 5.61
CA LEU A 101 5.29 -11.98 5.24
C LEU A 101 6.45 -12.53 6.08
N ALA A 102 7.53 -11.77 6.24
CA ALA A 102 8.67 -12.19 7.05
C ALA A 102 8.29 -12.38 8.52
N PHE A 103 7.50 -11.48 9.12
CA PHE A 103 7.04 -11.61 10.50
C PHE A 103 6.11 -12.80 10.70
N VAL A 104 5.15 -13.02 9.80
CA VAL A 104 4.30 -14.23 9.79
C VAL A 104 5.18 -15.48 9.69
N SER A 105 6.15 -15.48 8.79
CA SER A 105 7.06 -16.62 8.60
C SER A 105 7.92 -16.94 9.82
N ILE A 106 8.35 -15.92 10.56
CA ILE A 106 9.18 -16.09 11.78
C ILE A 106 8.34 -16.57 12.97
N VAL A 107 7.08 -16.11 13.09
CA VAL A 107 6.24 -16.37 14.27
C VAL A 107 5.33 -17.58 14.10
N GLY A 108 4.63 -17.68 12.97
CA GLY A 108 3.65 -18.73 12.66
C GLY A 108 4.18 -19.81 11.71
N GLY A 109 5.34 -19.59 11.09
CA GLY A 109 5.84 -20.43 10.01
C GLY A 109 5.44 -19.90 8.63
N PHE A 110 6.03 -20.47 7.57
CA PHE A 110 5.83 -19.96 6.22
C PHE A 110 4.37 -20.13 5.77
N PRO A 111 3.68 -19.07 5.31
CA PRO A 111 2.26 -19.15 4.98
C PRO A 111 2.03 -20.06 3.76
N THR A 112 1.23 -21.11 3.94
CA THR A 112 0.96 -22.09 2.87
C THR A 112 -0.38 -21.86 2.22
N THR A 113 -1.31 -21.22 2.93
CA THR A 113 -2.70 -21.07 2.53
C THR A 113 -2.89 -20.07 1.38
N VAL A 114 -3.56 -20.48 0.30
CA VAL A 114 -3.80 -19.65 -0.90
C VAL A 114 -4.59 -18.38 -0.59
N THR A 115 -5.54 -18.44 0.37
CA THR A 115 -6.35 -17.29 0.78
C THR A 115 -5.50 -16.18 1.38
N TRP A 116 -4.53 -16.54 2.23
CA TRP A 116 -3.60 -15.58 2.82
C TRP A 116 -2.80 -14.83 1.73
N TRP A 117 -2.27 -15.56 0.75
CA TRP A 117 -1.54 -14.96 -0.39
C TRP A 117 -2.45 -14.04 -1.21
N ALA A 118 -3.64 -14.50 -1.59
CA ALA A 118 -4.58 -13.74 -2.39
C ALA A 118 -5.00 -12.44 -1.69
N VAL A 119 -5.32 -12.51 -0.39
CA VAL A 119 -5.76 -11.37 0.42
C VAL A 119 -4.63 -10.36 0.61
N ASN A 120 -3.40 -10.81 0.87
CA ASN A 120 -2.25 -9.90 1.03
C ASN A 120 -1.82 -9.25 -0.28
N ILE A 121 -1.81 -9.98 -1.40
CA ILE A 121 -1.52 -9.41 -2.72
C ILE A 121 -2.58 -8.38 -3.11
N LEU A 122 -3.86 -8.70 -2.89
CA LEU A 122 -4.96 -7.77 -3.14
C LEU A 122 -4.82 -6.50 -2.28
N SER A 123 -4.54 -6.67 -1.00
CA SER A 123 -4.40 -5.55 -0.05
C SER A 123 -3.18 -4.69 -0.35
N MET A 124 -2.06 -5.30 -0.75
CA MET A 124 -0.88 -4.59 -1.25
C MET A 124 -1.20 -3.79 -2.50
N THR A 125 -1.95 -4.38 -3.45
CA THR A 125 -2.35 -3.70 -4.68
C THR A 125 -3.25 -2.50 -4.39
N ILE A 126 -4.23 -2.65 -3.49
CA ILE A 126 -5.10 -1.55 -3.06
C ILE A 126 -4.25 -0.45 -2.40
N ALA A 127 -3.38 -0.79 -1.45
CA ALA A 127 -2.54 0.17 -0.76
C ALA A 127 -1.61 0.94 -1.71
N ALA A 128 -1.00 0.24 -2.67
CA ALA A 128 -0.10 0.82 -3.66
C ALA A 128 -0.84 1.77 -4.61
N LEU A 129 -1.93 1.31 -5.25
CA LEU A 129 -2.66 2.11 -6.24
C LEU A 129 -3.37 3.30 -5.60
N LEU A 130 -4.00 3.09 -4.44
CA LEU A 130 -4.69 4.16 -3.74
C LEU A 130 -3.70 5.16 -3.13
N GLY A 131 -2.60 4.68 -2.55
CA GLY A 131 -1.55 5.54 -2.00
C GLY A 131 -0.89 6.38 -3.10
N GLU A 132 -0.63 5.81 -4.27
CA GLU A 132 -0.09 6.55 -5.42
C GLU A 132 -1.09 7.60 -5.90
N TRP A 133 -2.36 7.23 -6.07
CA TRP A 133 -3.41 8.15 -6.47
C TRP A 133 -3.55 9.34 -5.51
N LEU A 134 -3.50 9.07 -4.19
CA LEU A 134 -3.54 10.08 -3.15
C LEU A 134 -2.31 11.01 -3.22
N CYS A 135 -1.10 10.45 -3.37
CA CYS A 135 0.14 11.23 -3.49
C CYS A 135 0.14 12.13 -4.73
N VAL A 136 -0.32 11.63 -5.88
CA VAL A 136 -0.43 12.45 -7.12
C VAL A 136 -1.38 13.62 -6.89
N ARG A 137 -2.51 13.40 -6.22
CA ARG A 137 -3.45 14.49 -5.90
C ARG A 137 -2.81 15.55 -5.00
N ARG A 138 -2.02 15.13 -4.01
CA ARG A 138 -1.30 16.04 -3.10
C ARG A 138 -0.23 16.84 -3.83
N GLU A 139 0.60 16.18 -4.65
CA GLU A 139 1.66 16.83 -5.45
C GLU A 139 1.10 17.91 -6.40
N LEU A 140 -0.11 17.72 -6.92
CA LEU A 140 -0.78 18.70 -7.79
C LEU A 140 -1.30 19.94 -7.05
N GLN A 141 -1.50 19.87 -5.72
CA GLN A 141 -2.00 20.99 -4.91
C GLN A 141 -0.89 21.96 -4.50
N ASP A 142 0.36 21.50 -4.40
CA ASP A 142 1.50 22.27 -3.87
C ASP A 142 2.15 23.22 -4.90
N ILE A 143 1.55 23.45 -6.06
CA ILE A 143 2.05 24.42 -7.05
C ILE A 143 1.45 25.80 -6.74
N PRO A 144 2.16 26.73 -6.06
CA PRO A 144 1.64 28.05 -5.73
C PRO A 144 1.41 28.85 -7.00
N ILE A 145 0.19 29.35 -7.16
CA ILE A 145 -0.22 30.22 -8.26
C ILE A 145 0.28 31.63 -7.94
N GLY A 146 1.58 31.84 -8.10
CA GLY A 146 2.20 33.16 -8.17
C GLY A 146 2.24 33.66 -9.61
N ALA A 147 1.12 33.61 -10.34
CA ALA A 147 1.02 34.31 -11.62
C ALA A 147 0.35 35.67 -11.35
N PRO A 148 1.00 36.81 -11.66
CA PRO A 148 0.40 38.12 -11.53
C PRO A 148 -0.90 38.16 -12.33
N SER A 149 -2.02 38.17 -11.61
CA SER A 149 -3.40 38.04 -12.09
C SER A 149 -3.90 39.25 -12.88
N LEU A 150 -3.01 40.14 -13.35
CA LEU A 150 -3.37 41.42 -13.94
C LEU A 150 -3.29 41.48 -15.48
N LEU A 151 -2.86 40.43 -16.17
CA LEU A 151 -2.78 40.45 -17.65
C LEU A 151 -3.34 39.23 -18.40
N LEU A 152 -3.80 38.18 -17.71
CA LEU A 152 -4.41 37.02 -18.39
C LEU A 152 -5.93 37.20 -18.46
N SER A 153 -6.43 37.42 -19.67
CA SER A 153 -7.86 37.36 -20.01
C SER A 153 -8.53 36.13 -19.38
N HIS A 154 -9.77 36.32 -18.89
CA HIS A 154 -10.60 35.31 -18.24
C HIS A 154 -10.65 33.97 -19.01
N ASP A 155 -10.63 34.03 -20.35
CA ASP A 155 -10.66 32.87 -21.24
C ASP A 155 -9.41 31.99 -21.12
N HIS A 156 -8.23 32.59 -20.91
CA HIS A 156 -6.99 31.83 -20.74
C HIS A 156 -6.95 31.09 -19.41
N VAL A 157 -7.48 31.68 -18.33
CA VAL A 157 -7.56 30.99 -17.03
C VAL A 157 -8.49 29.78 -17.12
N HIS A 158 -9.62 29.91 -17.82
CA HIS A 158 -10.55 28.81 -18.04
C HIS A 158 -9.93 27.68 -18.89
N LEU A 159 -9.29 28.01 -20.01
CA LEU A 159 -8.62 27.03 -20.87
C LEU A 159 -7.43 26.35 -20.17
N LEU A 160 -6.67 27.07 -19.34
CA LEU A 160 -5.59 26.50 -18.53
C LEU A 160 -6.13 25.56 -17.44
N ASN A 161 -7.29 25.85 -16.86
CA ASN A 161 -7.94 24.97 -15.89
C ASN A 161 -8.49 23.69 -16.55
N ILE A 162 -9.08 23.79 -17.75
CA ILE A 162 -9.52 22.64 -18.54
C ILE A 162 -8.32 21.78 -18.96
N ARG A 163 -7.27 22.39 -19.50
CA ARG A 163 -6.03 21.68 -19.92
C ARG A 163 -5.35 21.00 -18.73
N ARG A 164 -5.36 21.61 -17.54
CA ARG A 164 -4.86 20.99 -16.31
C ARG A 164 -5.68 19.77 -15.90
N ARG A 165 -7.02 19.84 -15.93
CA ARG A 165 -7.88 18.70 -15.58
C ARG A 165 -7.72 17.53 -16.54
N THR A 166 -7.61 17.79 -17.85
CA THR A 166 -7.40 16.73 -18.85
C THR A 166 -5.98 16.15 -18.79
N GLN A 167 -4.96 16.98 -18.56
CA GLN A 167 -3.58 16.51 -18.44
C GLN A 167 -3.34 15.74 -17.13
N ALA A 168 -3.96 16.16 -16.02
CA ALA A 168 -3.95 15.41 -14.76
C ALA A 168 -4.67 14.06 -14.90
N GLY A 169 -5.82 14.02 -15.59
CA GLY A 169 -6.54 12.79 -15.89
C GLY A 169 -5.70 11.82 -16.73
N ALA A 170 -5.13 12.28 -17.85
CA ALA A 170 -4.31 11.45 -18.72
C ALA A 170 -3.01 10.97 -18.06
N HIS A 171 -2.38 11.81 -17.24
CA HIS A 171 -1.19 11.44 -16.46
C HIS A 171 -1.53 10.39 -15.40
N LEU A 172 -2.68 10.55 -14.72
CA LEU A 172 -3.16 9.59 -13.72
C LEU A 172 -3.42 8.21 -14.35
N THR A 173 -4.09 8.15 -15.51
CA THR A 173 -4.35 6.87 -16.20
C THR A 173 -3.05 6.16 -16.58
N ARG A 174 -2.03 6.91 -17.01
CA ARG A 174 -0.71 6.33 -17.33
C ARG A 174 0.03 5.84 -16.09
N LEU A 175 -0.04 6.57 -14.97
CA LEU A 175 0.59 6.14 -13.72
C LEU A 175 -0.06 4.88 -13.16
N VAL A 176 -1.40 4.82 -13.14
CA VAL A 176 -2.14 3.63 -12.72
C VAL A 176 -1.79 2.42 -13.60
N GLU A 177 -1.66 2.60 -14.92
CA GLU A 177 -1.28 1.50 -15.81
C GLU A 177 0.19 1.05 -15.59
N LEU A 178 1.11 1.98 -15.35
CA LEU A 178 2.50 1.64 -15.02
C LEU A 178 2.61 0.95 -13.66
N ALA A 179 1.84 1.38 -12.67
CA ALA A 179 1.75 0.75 -11.36
C ALA A 179 1.17 -0.66 -11.47
N ARG A 180 0.12 -0.83 -12.26
CA ARG A 180 -0.45 -2.13 -12.60
C ARG A 180 0.59 -3.06 -13.22
N GLN A 181 1.39 -2.59 -14.17
CA GLN A 181 2.46 -3.38 -14.77
C GLN A 181 3.54 -3.77 -13.75
N ARG A 182 3.94 -2.87 -12.86
CA ARG A 182 4.92 -3.16 -11.80
C ARG A 182 4.40 -4.17 -10.78
N VAL A 183 3.14 -4.02 -10.35
CA VAL A 183 2.48 -4.98 -9.46
C VAL A 183 2.43 -6.37 -10.11
N LEU A 184 2.09 -6.46 -11.39
CA LEU A 184 2.06 -7.74 -12.11
C LEU A 184 3.43 -8.43 -12.14
N ILE A 185 4.50 -7.68 -12.38
CA ILE A 185 5.87 -8.22 -12.37
C ILE A 185 6.21 -8.76 -10.97
N GLN A 186 5.94 -7.97 -9.93
CA GLN A 186 6.28 -8.35 -8.56
C GLN A 186 5.45 -9.52 -8.04
N THR A 187 4.18 -9.59 -8.45
CA THR A 187 3.29 -10.71 -8.12
C THR A 187 3.80 -12.00 -8.75
N LYS A 188 4.34 -11.92 -9.98
CA LYS A 188 4.95 -13.07 -10.65
C LYS A 188 6.18 -13.59 -9.90
N GLU A 189 7.07 -12.70 -9.46
CA GLU A 189 8.24 -13.08 -8.66
C GLU A 189 7.87 -13.78 -7.34
N ILE A 190 6.80 -13.31 -6.68
CA ILE A 190 6.31 -13.91 -5.44
C ILE A 190 5.71 -15.30 -5.69
N LEU A 191 4.95 -15.48 -6.78
CA LEU A 191 4.38 -16.77 -7.16
C LEU A 191 5.49 -17.79 -7.51
N ASP A 192 6.53 -17.35 -8.19
CA ASP A 192 7.70 -18.17 -8.49
C ASP A 192 8.43 -18.57 -7.19
N ALA A 193 8.58 -17.65 -6.22
CA ALA A 193 9.14 -17.96 -4.90
C ALA A 193 8.31 -18.99 -4.11
N ARG A 194 6.97 -18.93 -4.20
CA ARG A 194 6.08 -19.92 -3.59
C ARG A 194 6.25 -21.30 -4.23
N SER A 195 6.37 -21.39 -5.57
CA SER A 195 6.57 -22.68 -6.23
C SER A 195 7.89 -23.32 -5.82
N ILE A 196 8.99 -22.53 -5.81
CA ILE A 196 10.30 -23.00 -5.37
C ILE A 196 10.26 -23.55 -3.95
N PHE A 197 9.53 -22.88 -3.05
CA PHE A 197 9.40 -23.35 -1.68
C PHE A 197 8.56 -24.62 -1.56
N GLN A 198 7.48 -24.77 -2.34
CA GLN A 198 6.72 -26.02 -2.40
C GLN A 198 7.58 -27.18 -2.92
N ASP A 199 8.39 -26.95 -3.95
CA ASP A 199 9.29 -27.95 -4.51
C ASP A 199 10.35 -28.40 -3.49
N ILE A 200 10.92 -27.46 -2.71
CA ILE A 200 11.88 -27.79 -1.64
C ILE A 200 11.23 -28.63 -0.55
N ASN A 201 9.99 -28.33 -0.18
CA ASN A 201 9.28 -29.04 0.89
C ASN A 201 8.78 -30.43 0.46
N GLU A 202 8.72 -30.75 -0.84
CA GLU A 202 8.50 -32.11 -1.34
C GLU A 202 9.78 -32.96 -1.40
N ILE A 203 10.96 -32.32 -1.37
CA ILE A 203 12.27 -32.99 -1.45
C ILE A 203 12.82 -33.39 -0.07
N ILE A 204 12.35 -32.76 1.01
CA ILE A 204 12.72 -33.04 2.41
C ILE A 204 11.73 -34.01 3.04
#